data_AF-A0A8S2W253-F1
#
_entry.id   AF-A0A8S2W253-F1
#
_cell.length_a   1.000
_cell.length_b   1.000
_cell.length_c   1.000
_cell.angle_alpha   90.00
_cell.angle_beta   90.00
_cell.angle_gamma   90.00
#
_symmetry.space_group_name_H-M   'P 1'
#
loop_
_entity.id
_entity.type
_entity.pdbx_description
1 polymer ?
#
loop_
_entity_poly.entity_id
_entity_poly.type
_entity_poly.pdbx_seq_one_letter_code
_entity_poly.pdbx_strand_id
1 'polypeptide(L)'
;GYKPPDRGTLSLRLHNQYHHHILDLKSVLPHIGPIAFTSDLWKDVSRQHIISLSLHTFSMEFDFVSLPLSFHQFNEQKLAVNIRSFFEYEE
;
A
#
# COMPACT_ATOMS: atom_id res chain seq x y z
N GLY A 1 26.18 -10.70 24.42
CA GLY A 1 25.09 -11.37 23.68
C GLY A 1 24.25 -10.33 22.99
N TYR A 2 23.83 -10.57 21.75
CA TYR A 2 22.93 -9.68 21.01
C TYR A 2 21.55 -9.64 21.71
N LYS A 3 20.96 -8.45 21.82
CA LYS A 3 19.58 -8.27 22.31
C LYS A 3 18.69 -7.88 21.12
N PRO A 4 17.62 -8.62 20.83
CA PRO A 4 16.73 -8.26 19.75
C PRO A 4 16.06 -6.90 20.01
N PRO A 5 15.77 -6.11 18.95
CA PRO A 5 15.08 -4.85 19.07
C PRO A 5 13.66 -5.04 19.63
N ASP A 6 13.17 -4.03 20.34
CA ASP A 6 11.79 -4.00 20.80
C ASP A 6 10.80 -3.78 19.64
N ARG A 7 9.51 -3.97 19.92
CA ARG A 7 8.43 -3.84 18.93
C ARG A 7 8.32 -2.44 18.34
N GLY A 8 8.55 -1.38 19.13
CA GLY A 8 8.50 0.00 18.64
C GLY A 8 9.62 0.27 17.63
N THR A 9 10.82 -0.18 17.96
CA THR A 9 11.98 -0.12 17.06
C THR A 9 11.72 -0.89 15.75
N LEU A 10 11.13 -2.08 15.82
CA LEU A 10 10.76 -2.86 14.63
C LEU A 10 9.69 -2.15 13.79
N SER A 11 8.65 -1.61 14.44
CA SER A 11 7.57 -0.89 13.76
C SER A 11 8.10 0.34 13.01
N LEU A 12 8.95 1.14 13.65
CA LEU A 12 9.56 2.32 13.03
C LEU A 12 10.46 1.92 11.85
N ARG A 13 11.25 0.86 12.00
CA ARG A 13 12.09 0.35 10.90
C ARG A 13 11.25 -0.09 9.71
N LEU A 14 10.20 -0.88 9.94
CA LEU A 14 9.30 -1.33 8.88
C LEU A 14 8.63 -0.15 8.17
N HIS A 15 8.16 0.84 8.94
CA HIS A 15 7.56 2.04 8.39
C HIS A 15 8.54 2.83 7.50
N ASN A 16 9.76 3.05 7.97
CA ASN A 16 10.78 3.77 7.20
C ASN A 16 11.21 2.97 5.96
N GLN A 17 11.33 1.65 6.06
CA GLN A 17 11.64 0.78 4.91
C GLN A 17 10.53 0.86 3.86
N TYR A 18 9.28 0.76 4.29
CA TYR A 18 8.12 0.90 3.41
C TYR A 18 8.12 2.27 2.71
N HIS A 19 8.31 3.36 3.45
CA HIS A 19 8.35 4.69 2.87
C HIS A 19 9.45 4.83 1.81
N HIS A 20 10.67 4.37 2.09
CA HIS A 20 11.73 4.40 1.09
C HIS A 20 11.40 3.56 -0.15
N HIS A 21 10.91 2.32 0.04
CA HIS A 21 10.55 1.47 -1.10
C HIS A 21 9.42 2.05 -1.96
N ILE A 22 8.43 2.71 -1.36
CA ILE A 22 7.37 3.38 -2.12
C ILE A 22 7.90 4.58 -2.89
N LEU A 23 8.84 5.35 -2.33
CA LEU A 23 9.48 6.46 -3.05
C LEU A 23 10.33 5.95 -4.22
N ASP A 24 11.11 4.90 -3.99
CA ASP A 24 11.89 4.25 -5.04
C ASP A 24 10.96 3.76 -6.16
N LEU A 25 9.91 3.02 -5.81
CA LEU A 25 8.91 2.53 -6.76
C LEU A 25 8.26 3.66 -7.55
N LYS A 26 7.85 4.75 -6.89
CA LYS A 26 7.30 5.95 -7.55
C LYS A 26 8.26 6.56 -8.57
N SER A 27 9.57 6.52 -8.31
CA SER A 27 10.57 7.01 -9.26
C SER A 27 10.70 6.12 -10.50
N VAL A 28 10.45 4.81 -10.39
CA VAL A 28 10.54 3.87 -11.51
C VAL A 28 9.22 3.69 -12.25
N LEU A 29 8.07 3.92 -11.60
CA LEU A 29 6.73 3.76 -12.18
C LEU A 29 6.56 4.36 -13.60
N PRO A 30 7.06 5.58 -13.90
CA PRO A 30 6.96 6.15 -15.25
C PRO A 30 7.72 5.38 -16.34
N HIS A 31 8.63 4.49 -15.94
CA HIS A 31 9.52 3.72 -16.80
C HIS A 31 9.17 2.23 -16.84
N ILE A 32 8.24 1.77 -16.00
CA ILE A 32 7.72 0.41 -16.04
C ILE A 32 6.75 0.32 -17.23
N GLY A 33 6.74 -0.82 -17.92
CA GLY A 33 5.92 -1.08 -19.11
C GLY A 33 4.41 -1.08 -18.82
N PRO A 34 3.60 -1.94 -19.45
CA PRO A 34 2.18 -1.99 -19.13
C PRO A 34 1.98 -2.29 -17.63
N ILE A 35 1.24 -1.41 -16.99
CA ILE A 35 0.88 -1.49 -15.58
C ILE A 35 -0.63 -1.67 -15.48
N ALA A 36 -1.06 -2.57 -14.61
CA ALA A 36 -2.44 -2.68 -14.17
C ALA A 36 -2.53 -2.39 -12.66
N PHE A 37 -3.56 -1.65 -12.28
CA PHE A 37 -3.87 -1.41 -10.87
C PHE A 37 -5.15 -2.15 -10.51
N THR A 38 -5.17 -2.82 -9.36
CA THR A 38 -6.40 -3.38 -8.79
C THR A 38 -6.65 -2.78 -7.43
N SER A 39 -7.93 -2.55 -7.13
CA SER A 39 -8.37 -2.24 -5.77
C SER A 39 -9.26 -3.36 -5.27
N ASP A 40 -8.93 -3.86 -4.09
CA ASP A 40 -9.68 -4.89 -3.39
C ASP A 40 -10.39 -4.23 -2.21
N LEU A 41 -11.72 -4.38 -2.15
CA LEU A 41 -12.57 -3.83 -1.09
C LEU A 41 -13.25 -4.97 -0.35
N TRP A 42 -13.02 -5.06 0.96
CA TRP A 42 -13.72 -6.01 1.82
C TRP A 42 -14.02 -5.43 3.20
N LYS A 43 -14.79 -6.17 3.99
CA LYS A 43 -14.99 -5.88 5.42
C LYS A 43 -14.22 -6.89 6.25
N ASP A 44 -13.54 -6.41 7.28
CA ASP A 44 -12.93 -7.29 8.26
C ASP A 44 -13.96 -7.80 9.29
N VAL A 45 -13.49 -8.62 10.22
CA VAL A 45 -14.31 -9.16 11.31
C VAL A 45 -14.85 -8.08 12.26
N SER A 46 -14.17 -6.93 12.35
CA SER A 46 -14.60 -5.76 13.12
C SER A 46 -15.56 -4.84 12.35
N ARG A 47 -15.97 -5.26 11.14
CA ARG A 47 -16.82 -4.52 10.20
C ARG A 47 -16.19 -3.25 9.63
N GLN A 48 -14.89 -3.04 9.81
CA GLN A 48 -14.17 -1.96 9.15
C GLN A 48 -14.07 -2.24 7.65
N HIS A 49 -14.30 -1.21 6.84
CA HIS A 49 -14.05 -1.29 5.41
C HIS A 49 -12.55 -1.18 5.16
N ILE A 50 -12.04 -2.13 4.40
CA ILE A 50 -10.64 -2.19 4.02
C ILE A 50 -10.55 -2.02 2.51
N ILE A 51 -9.69 -1.10 2.07
CA ILE A 51 -9.31 -0.93 0.67
C ILE A 51 -7.82 -1.20 0.55
N SER A 52 -7.46 -2.19 -0.27
CA SER A 52 -6.08 -2.46 -0.65
C SER A 52 -5.89 -2.07 -2.10
N LEU A 53 -4.78 -1.39 -2.40
CA LEU A 53 -4.36 -1.07 -3.76
C LEU A 53 -3.12 -1.90 -4.11
N SER A 54 -3.14 -2.54 -5.27
CA SER A 54 -2.03 -3.34 -5.76
C SER A 54 -1.65 -2.94 -7.18
N LEU A 55 -0.35 -2.94 -7.44
CA LEU A 55 0.27 -2.78 -8.74
C LEU A 55 0.56 -4.15 -9.34
N HIS A 56 0.25 -4.35 -10.62
CA HIS A 56 0.60 -5.54 -11.37
C HIS A 56 1.34 -5.14 -12.64
N THR A 57 2.46 -5.79 -12.90
CA THR A 57 3.26 -5.55 -14.10
C THR A 57 4.05 -6.81 -14.45
N PHE A 58 4.81 -6.74 -15.55
CA PHE A 58 5.77 -7.77 -15.92
C PHE A 58 7.19 -7.22 -15.81
N SER A 59 8.13 -8.02 -15.31
CA SER A 59 9.55 -7.68 -15.36
C SER A 59 10.06 -7.69 -16.81
N MET A 60 11.32 -7.27 -17.00
CA MET A 60 11.97 -7.36 -18.33
C MET A 60 12.12 -8.81 -18.80
N GLU A 61 12.14 -9.76 -17.86
CA GLU A 61 12.19 -11.20 -18.09
C GLU A 61 10.80 -11.83 -18.30
N PHE A 62 9.74 -11.02 -18.37
CA PHE A 62 8.33 -11.44 -18.45
C PHE A 62 7.81 -12.21 -17.23
N ASP A 63 8.44 -12.03 -16.07
CA ASP A 63 7.89 -12.53 -14.82
C ASP A 63 6.74 -11.64 -14.34
N PHE A 64 5.64 -12.26 -13.90
CA PHE A 64 4.53 -11.50 -13.32
C PHE A 64 4.93 -10.96 -11.94
N VAL A 65 4.83 -9.64 -11.78
CA VAL A 65 5.14 -8.94 -10.55
C VAL A 65 3.87 -8.29 -10.01
N SER A 66 3.51 -8.64 -8.77
CA SER A 66 2.40 -8.03 -8.03
C SER A 66 2.91 -7.42 -6.74
N LEU A 67 2.66 -6.12 -6.54
CA LEU A 67 3.13 -5.36 -5.39
C LEU A 67 1.97 -4.67 -4.68
N PRO A 68 1.75 -4.91 -3.38
CA PRO A 68 0.81 -4.11 -2.60
C PRO A 68 1.37 -2.69 -2.45
N LEU A 69 0.57 -1.71 -2.88
CA LEU A 69 0.96 -0.29 -2.86
C LEU A 69 0.48 0.43 -1.62
N SER A 70 -0.76 0.19 -1.21
CA SER A 70 -1.33 0.85 -0.04
C SER A 70 -2.50 0.06 0.51
N PHE A 71 -2.83 0.38 1.76
CA PHE A 71 -3.92 -0.22 2.50
C PHE A 71 -4.55 0.85 3.37
N HIS A 72 -5.87 0.99 3.29
CA HIS A 72 -6.63 1.99 4.02
C HIS A 72 -7.79 1.34 4.76
N GLN A 73 -7.94 1.71 6.03
CA GLN A 73 -9.06 1.32 6.87
C GLN A 73 -10.01 2.49 7.02
N PHE A 74 -11.28 2.24 6.75
CA PHE A 74 -12.36 3.19 6.92
C PHE A 74 -13.36 2.64 7.93
N ASN A 75 -13.64 3.44 8.95
CA ASN A 75 -14.73 3.16 9.88
C ASN A 75 -16.07 3.40 9.16
N GLU A 76 -17.08 2.56 9.45
CA GLU A 76 -18.31 2.32 8.65
C GLU A 76 -19.18 3.54 8.28
N GLN A 77 -18.89 4.73 8.77
CA GLN A 77 -19.69 5.91 8.47
C GLN A 77 -19.23 6.55 7.16
N LYS A 78 -20.06 6.41 6.11
CA LYS A 78 -19.96 7.11 4.82
C LYS A 78 -18.68 6.78 4.03
N LEU A 79 -18.44 5.49 3.75
CA LEU A 79 -17.30 5.01 2.96
C LEU A 79 -17.00 5.86 1.71
N ALA A 80 -18.00 6.14 0.87
CA ALA A 80 -17.80 6.94 -0.35
C ALA A 80 -17.31 8.37 -0.06
N VAL A 81 -17.78 8.99 1.02
CA VAL A 81 -17.33 10.32 1.45
C VAL A 81 -15.90 10.24 1.97
N ASN A 82 -15.58 9.22 2.78
CA ASN A 82 -14.24 9.08 3.34
C ASN A 82 -13.18 8.76 2.28
N ILE A 83 -13.52 7.92 1.28
CA ILE A 83 -12.66 7.66 0.13
C ILE A 83 -12.42 8.96 -0.66
N ARG A 84 -13.48 9.71 -0.93
CA ARG A 84 -13.37 10.98 -1.67
C ARG A 84 -12.50 11.99 -0.92
N SER A 85 -12.74 12.18 0.38
CA SER A 85 -11.93 13.07 1.21
C SER A 85 -10.48 12.62 1.35
N PHE A 86 -10.21 11.31 1.30
CA PHE A 86 -8.84 10.80 1.27
C PHE A 86 -8.09 11.25 0.00
N PHE A 87 -8.73 11.14 -1.18
CA PHE A 87 -8.13 11.60 -2.43
C PHE A 87 -8.01 13.13 -2.51
N GLU A 88 -8.94 13.88 -1.92
CA GLU A 88 -8.88 15.36 -1.88
C GLU A 88 -7.84 15.91 -0.90
N TYR A 89 -7.37 15.12 0.08
CA TYR A 89 -6.37 15.54 1.09
C TYR A 89 -4.93 15.20 0.70
N GLU A 90 -4.72 14.24 -0.21
CA GLU A 90 -3.38 13.84 -0.66
C GLU A 90 -2.89 14.58 -1.93
N GLU A 91 -3.71 15.44 -2.55
CA GLU A 91 -3.30 16.43 -3.57
C GLU A 91 -2.72 17.72 -2.94
#